data_AF-A0A9P6NA97-F1
#
_entry.id   AF-A0A9P6NA97-F1
#
_cell.length_a   1.000
_cell.length_b   1.000
_cell.length_c   1.000
_cell.angle_alpha   90.00
_cell.angle_beta   90.00
_cell.angle_gamma   90.00
#
_symmetry.space_group_name_H-M   'P 1'
#
loop_
_entity.id
_entity.type
_entity.pdbx_description
1 polymer ?
#
loop_
_entity_poly.entity_id
_entity_poly.type
_entity_poly.pdbx_seq_one_letter_code
_entity_poly.pdbx_strand_id
1 'polypeptide(L)'
;MIFLGWLHLYCKLSRTNCHIAHKFILKILAIAEDAPLLNQFDHNDVPKDIRTSINKLLLNPDLDEQICCPKCFSLYNAIQSPWRCLYRKSPTSQECGEELFILKTVYRAIKEKGKSQKEPSQLLSLPPTEIGVPRSIFTMQKISSWLQWFLRKPTIKSNIASWSDKLKQESNSQIHDIQQSAAWQDIMWPPSSTTENSDSKPPPLNLVFSLFSDWFNPCGNKNKGKIQLMGILSLNCLNLPPAQ
;
A
#
# COMPACT_ATOMS: atom_id res chain seq x y z
N MET A 1 -0.05 -9.27 -5.13
CA MET A 1 1.02 -8.24 -4.98
C MET A 1 2.39 -8.87 -4.72
N ILE A 2 2.53 -9.83 -3.79
CA ILE A 2 3.81 -10.47 -3.45
C ILE A 2 4.47 -11.17 -4.65
N PHE A 3 3.71 -11.94 -5.43
CA PHE A 3 4.24 -12.65 -6.61
C PHE A 3 4.74 -11.72 -7.74
N LEU A 4 4.02 -10.62 -8.00
CA LEU A 4 4.42 -9.61 -8.99
C LEU A 4 5.68 -8.86 -8.55
N GLY A 5 5.79 -8.54 -7.26
CA GLY A 5 7.01 -8.01 -6.67
C GLY A 5 8.16 -8.99 -6.81
N TRP A 6 7.91 -10.28 -6.61
CA TRP A 6 8.91 -11.32 -6.79
C TRP A 6 9.41 -11.38 -8.25
N LEU A 7 8.53 -11.47 -9.24
CA LEU A 7 8.95 -11.49 -10.65
C LEU A 7 9.77 -10.26 -11.08
N HIS A 8 9.38 -9.07 -10.60
CA HIS A 8 10.06 -7.84 -10.98
C HIS A 8 11.45 -7.74 -10.36
N LEU A 9 11.58 -8.10 -9.08
CA LEU A 9 12.82 -7.97 -8.32
C LEU A 9 13.76 -9.17 -8.54
N TYR A 10 13.23 -10.39 -8.67
CA TYR A 10 14.00 -11.65 -8.77
C TYR A 10 14.28 -12.07 -10.19
N CYS A 11 13.23 -12.13 -11.01
CA CYS A 11 13.38 -12.56 -12.40
C CYS A 11 13.88 -11.42 -13.30
N LYS A 12 14.11 -10.22 -12.72
CA LYS A 12 14.45 -8.98 -13.43
C LYS A 12 13.52 -8.70 -14.60
N LEU A 13 12.29 -9.19 -14.50
CA LEU A 13 11.31 -8.99 -15.54
C LEU A 13 10.88 -7.54 -15.49
N SER A 14 10.74 -6.93 -16.66
CA SER A 14 10.10 -5.63 -16.77
C SER A 14 8.72 -5.69 -16.11
N ARG A 15 8.21 -4.56 -15.61
CA ARG A 15 6.84 -4.51 -15.07
C ARG A 15 5.82 -5.05 -16.08
N THR A 16 6.05 -4.79 -17.37
CA THR A 16 5.27 -5.36 -18.48
C THR A 16 5.28 -6.89 -18.49
N ASN A 17 6.45 -7.51 -18.35
CA ASN A 17 6.58 -8.97 -18.35
C ASN A 17 6.02 -9.60 -17.06
N CYS A 18 6.13 -8.91 -15.93
CA CYS A 18 5.50 -9.34 -14.68
C CYS A 18 3.98 -9.38 -14.82
N HIS A 19 3.40 -8.35 -15.45
CA HIS A 19 1.96 -8.33 -15.74
C HIS A 19 1.54 -9.46 -16.68
N ILE A 20 2.35 -9.81 -17.68
CA ILE A 20 2.07 -10.96 -18.56
C ILE A 20 2.04 -12.27 -17.73
N ALA A 21 3.03 -12.48 -16.86
CA ALA A 21 3.07 -13.67 -16.02
C ALA A 21 1.91 -13.76 -15.02
N HIS A 22 1.50 -12.64 -14.42
CA HIS A 22 0.30 -12.59 -13.58
C HIS A 22 -0.98 -12.94 -14.34
N LYS A 23 -1.09 -12.49 -15.60
CA LYS A 23 -2.21 -12.88 -16.50
C LYS A 23 -2.23 -14.38 -16.76
N PHE A 24 -1.07 -15.01 -16.97
CA PHE A 24 -0.99 -16.46 -17.16
C PHE A 24 -1.43 -17.23 -15.91
N ILE A 25 -1.04 -16.78 -14.71
CA ILE A 25 -1.42 -17.46 -13.46
C ILE A 25 -2.91 -17.38 -13.21
N LEU A 26 -3.54 -16.20 -13.37
CA LEU A 26 -4.99 -16.08 -13.23
C LEU A 26 -5.73 -17.00 -14.21
N LYS A 27 -5.19 -17.17 -15.42
CA LYS A 27 -5.77 -18.06 -16.43
C LYS A 27 -5.59 -19.54 -16.07
N ILE A 28 -4.45 -19.93 -15.51
CA ILE A 28 -4.18 -21.30 -15.04
C ILE A 28 -5.11 -21.65 -13.86
N LEU A 29 -5.24 -20.75 -12.88
CA LEU A 29 -6.10 -20.97 -11.71
C LEU A 29 -7.57 -21.12 -12.12
N ALA A 30 -8.02 -20.32 -13.09
CA ALA A 30 -9.38 -20.42 -13.60
C ALA A 30 -9.68 -21.71 -14.38
N ILE A 31 -8.71 -22.21 -15.15
CA ILE A 31 -8.82 -23.51 -15.81
C ILE A 31 -8.84 -24.63 -14.77
N ALA A 32 -8.14 -24.46 -13.65
CA ALA A 32 -8.08 -25.45 -12.58
C ALA A 32 -9.34 -25.51 -11.70
N GLU A 33 -10.14 -24.44 -11.62
CA GLU A 33 -11.35 -24.37 -10.78
C GLU A 33 -12.68 -24.63 -11.52
N ASP A 34 -12.65 -24.93 -12.83
CA ASP A 34 -13.86 -25.14 -13.66
C ASP A 34 -14.90 -23.99 -13.53
N ALA A 35 -14.42 -22.78 -13.19
CA ALA A 35 -15.27 -21.65 -12.82
C ALA A 35 -15.77 -20.90 -14.09
N PRO A 36 -17.09 -20.75 -14.29
CA PRO A 36 -17.66 -19.98 -15.43
C PRO A 36 -17.42 -18.46 -15.35
N LEU A 37 -16.78 -17.98 -14.27
CA LEU A 37 -16.61 -16.55 -13.97
C LEU A 37 -15.76 -15.79 -15.00
N LEU A 38 -15.04 -16.48 -15.90
CA LEU A 38 -14.15 -15.83 -16.87
C LEU A 38 -14.73 -15.59 -18.26
N ASN A 39 -15.94 -16.06 -18.57
CA ASN A 39 -16.61 -15.63 -19.81
C ASN A 39 -16.97 -14.12 -19.76
N GLN A 40 -16.85 -13.47 -18.59
CA GLN A 40 -17.00 -12.03 -18.40
C GLN A 40 -15.69 -11.27 -18.15
N PHE A 41 -14.55 -11.96 -17.92
CA PHE A 41 -13.28 -11.28 -17.66
C PHE A 41 -12.56 -11.02 -18.98
N ASP A 42 -12.79 -9.84 -19.56
CA ASP A 42 -11.98 -9.37 -20.68
C ASP A 42 -10.54 -9.04 -20.19
N HIS A 43 -9.56 -9.59 -20.89
CA HIS A 43 -8.14 -9.34 -20.69
C HIS A 43 -7.74 -7.85 -20.85
N ASN A 44 -8.61 -7.06 -21.49
CA ASN A 44 -8.50 -5.61 -21.59
C ASN A 44 -8.93 -4.86 -20.32
N ASP A 45 -9.74 -5.50 -19.44
CA ASP A 45 -10.24 -4.86 -18.22
C ASP A 45 -9.24 -4.87 -17.07
N VAL A 46 -8.22 -5.74 -17.13
CA VAL A 46 -7.16 -5.79 -16.12
C VAL A 46 -6.28 -4.53 -16.24
N PRO A 47 -6.26 -3.67 -15.21
CA PRO A 47 -5.51 -2.42 -15.27
C PRO A 47 -4.00 -2.65 -15.44
N LYS A 48 -3.40 -2.03 -16.46
CA LYS A 48 -1.95 -2.09 -16.70
C LYS A 48 -1.15 -1.16 -15.78
N ASP A 49 -1.82 -0.19 -15.18
CA ASP A 49 -1.25 0.81 -14.28
C ASP A 49 -1.86 0.63 -12.88
N ILE A 50 -1.01 0.61 -11.85
CA ILE A 50 -1.44 0.48 -10.46
C ILE A 50 -2.39 1.60 -10.05
N ARG A 51 -2.23 2.82 -10.60
CA ARG A 51 -3.13 3.95 -10.39
C ARG A 51 -4.51 3.66 -10.95
N THR A 52 -4.59 2.98 -12.10
CA THR A 52 -5.87 2.54 -12.65
C THR A 52 -6.53 1.50 -11.76
N SER A 53 -5.78 0.55 -11.17
CA SER A 53 -6.32 -0.38 -10.17
C SER A 53 -6.82 0.34 -8.92
N ILE A 54 -6.03 1.28 -8.38
CA ILE A 54 -6.39 2.09 -7.22
C ILE A 54 -7.69 2.86 -7.47
N ASN A 55 -7.81 3.48 -8.65
CA ASN A 55 -9.00 4.24 -9.04
C ASN A 55 -10.21 3.33 -9.23
N LYS A 56 -10.07 2.19 -9.92
CA LYS A 56 -11.18 1.22 -10.12
C LYS A 56 -11.67 0.65 -8.79
N LEU A 57 -10.77 0.37 -7.86
CA LEU A 57 -11.09 -0.14 -6.53
C LEU A 57 -11.53 0.97 -5.55
N LEU A 58 -11.58 2.23 -6.01
CA LEU A 58 -11.92 3.40 -5.19
C LEU A 58 -11.10 3.46 -3.89
N LEU A 59 -9.83 3.01 -3.96
CA LEU A 59 -8.93 2.99 -2.82
C LEU A 59 -8.38 4.39 -2.55
N ASN A 60 -8.17 5.18 -3.61
CA ASN A 60 -7.68 6.58 -3.60
C ASN A 60 -6.93 6.97 -2.32
N PRO A 61 -5.80 6.29 -2.02
CA PRO A 61 -5.09 6.52 -0.78
C PRO A 61 -4.49 7.93 -0.81
N ASP A 62 -4.65 8.63 0.30
CA ASP A 62 -3.95 9.87 0.59
C ASP A 62 -2.49 9.55 0.92
N LEU A 63 -1.61 9.66 -0.08
CA LEU A 63 -0.20 9.32 0.02
C LEU A 63 0.64 10.60 0.13
N ASP A 64 1.45 10.66 1.18
CA ASP A 64 2.50 11.65 1.33
C ASP A 64 3.80 11.08 0.76
N GLU A 65 4.37 11.78 -0.23
CA GLU A 65 5.65 11.42 -0.84
C GLU A 65 6.75 12.39 -0.41
N GLN A 66 7.88 11.85 0.02
CA GLN A 66 9.06 12.60 0.42
C GLN A 66 10.29 12.04 -0.29
N ILE A 67 11.26 12.90 -0.60
CA ILE A 67 12.53 12.48 -1.17
C ILE A 67 13.34 11.82 -0.06
N CYS A 68 13.89 10.65 -0.34
CA CYS A 68 14.64 9.87 0.63
C CYS A 68 16.09 9.72 0.16
N CYS A 69 17.05 10.01 1.04
CA CYS A 69 18.45 9.72 0.73
C CYS A 69 18.66 8.21 0.62
N PRO A 70 19.17 7.67 -0.50
CA PRO A 70 19.35 6.23 -0.67
C PRO A 70 20.45 5.64 0.23
N LYS A 71 21.30 6.48 0.84
CA LYS A 71 22.43 6.06 1.69
C LYS A 71 22.10 6.12 3.18
N CYS A 72 21.46 7.19 3.66
CA CYS A 72 21.20 7.41 5.08
C CYS A 72 19.71 7.49 5.45
N PHE A 73 18.81 7.38 4.47
CA PHE A 73 17.36 7.39 4.64
C PHE A 73 16.76 8.68 5.24
N SER A 74 17.52 9.78 5.25
CA SER A 74 16.99 11.09 5.63
C SER A 74 15.95 11.57 4.63
N LEU A 75 14.87 12.14 5.14
CA LEU A 75 13.70 12.56 4.38
C LEU A 75 13.74 14.06 4.10
N TYR A 76 13.33 14.45 2.89
CA TYR A 76 13.28 15.83 2.43
C TYR A 76 11.95 16.11 1.74
N ASN A 77 11.49 17.36 1.83
CA ASN A 77 10.30 17.81 1.10
C ASN A 77 10.62 17.96 -0.39
N ALA A 78 9.79 17.40 -1.27
CA ALA A 78 9.97 17.42 -2.72
C ALA A 78 10.15 18.82 -3.34
N ILE A 79 9.63 19.88 -2.71
CA ILE A 79 9.65 21.25 -3.29
C ILE A 79 11.00 21.95 -3.06
N GLN A 80 11.63 21.75 -1.90
CA GLN A 80 12.82 22.52 -1.46
C GLN A 80 13.99 21.60 -1.10
N SER A 81 14.14 20.50 -1.83
CA SER A 81 15.22 19.54 -1.57
C SER A 81 16.54 19.96 -2.22
N PRO A 82 17.67 19.87 -1.51
CA PRO A 82 18.99 20.06 -2.11
C PRO A 82 19.32 18.92 -3.08
N TRP A 83 20.23 19.15 -4.03
CA TRP A 83 20.69 18.09 -4.95
C TRP A 83 21.47 16.98 -4.26
N ARG A 84 22.13 17.30 -3.14
CA ARG A 84 22.93 16.38 -2.32
C ARG A 84 22.40 16.36 -0.89
N CYS A 85 22.49 15.20 -0.26
CA CYS A 85 22.06 14.99 1.11
C CYS A 85 22.93 15.78 2.10
N LEU A 86 22.31 16.68 2.85
CA LEU A 86 22.96 17.53 3.86
C LEU A 86 22.90 16.91 5.27
N TYR A 87 22.39 15.69 5.42
CA TYR A 87 22.25 15.05 6.72
C TYR A 87 23.60 14.82 7.40
N ARG A 88 23.66 15.16 8.69
CA ARG A 88 24.79 14.89 9.57
C ARG A 88 24.31 14.06 10.76
N LYS A 89 25.03 12.98 11.10
CA LYS A 89 24.70 12.13 12.26
C LYS A 89 24.88 12.88 13.59
N SER A 90 25.85 13.79 13.65
CA SER A 90 26.07 14.75 14.74
C SER A 90 26.51 16.10 14.15
N PRO A 91 26.43 17.22 14.87
CA PRO A 91 26.85 18.54 14.36
C PRO A 91 28.28 18.58 13.80
N THR A 92 29.18 17.77 14.37
CA THR A 92 30.59 17.65 13.99
C THR A 92 30.87 16.61 12.92
N SER A 93 29.90 15.75 12.60
CA SER A 93 30.05 14.73 11.55
C SER A 93 30.06 15.37 10.17
N GLN A 94 30.75 14.72 9.22
CA GLN A 94 30.62 15.07 7.81
C GLN A 94 29.20 14.82 7.32
N GLU A 95 28.78 15.63 6.34
CA GLU A 95 27.52 15.44 5.64
C GLU A 95 27.53 14.16 4.81
N CYS A 96 26.35 13.57 4.64
CA CYS A 96 26.18 12.36 3.85
C CYS A 96 26.67 12.54 2.40
N GLY A 97 26.38 13.69 1.79
CA GLY A 97 26.85 14.10 0.46
C GLY A 97 26.26 13.33 -0.73
N GLU A 98 25.44 12.32 -0.45
CA GLU A 98 24.83 11.45 -1.47
C GLU A 98 23.88 12.24 -2.37
N GLU A 99 23.95 12.01 -3.68
CA GLU A 99 23.03 12.65 -4.63
C GLU A 99 21.60 12.19 -4.37
N LEU A 100 20.66 13.13 -4.28
CA LEU A 100 19.24 12.86 -4.09
C LEU A 100 18.49 12.70 -5.42
N PHE A 101 19.05 13.19 -6.52
CA PHE A 101 18.42 13.21 -7.84
C PHE A 101 19.33 12.61 -8.90
N ILE A 102 18.73 12.11 -9.98
CA ILE A 102 19.39 11.79 -11.25
C ILE A 102 18.80 12.66 -12.34
N LEU A 103 19.65 13.15 -13.24
CA LEU A 103 19.18 13.82 -14.45
C LEU A 103 18.61 12.78 -15.40
N LYS A 104 17.37 13.01 -15.84
CA LYS A 104 16.73 12.23 -16.90
C LYS A 104 16.36 13.14 -18.05
N THR A 105 16.79 12.74 -19.24
CA THR A 105 16.36 13.33 -20.49
C THR A 105 14.95 12.84 -20.80
N VAL A 106 13.99 13.76 -20.91
CA VAL A 106 12.61 13.45 -21.27
C VAL A 106 12.28 14.04 -22.64
N TYR A 107 11.80 13.18 -23.53
CA TYR A 107 11.27 13.56 -24.82
C TYR A 107 9.75 13.73 -24.70
N ARG A 108 9.26 14.96 -24.79
CA ARG A 108 7.82 15.23 -24.84
C ARG A 108 7.34 15.18 -26.28
N ALA A 109 6.58 14.15 -26.63
CA ALA A 109 5.82 14.12 -27.88
C ALA A 109 4.47 14.80 -27.66
N ILE A 110 4.16 15.84 -28.45
CA ILE A 110 2.81 16.40 -28.50
C ILE A 110 1.93 15.37 -29.22
N LYS A 111 1.07 14.67 -28.47
CA LYS A 111 -0.04 13.95 -29.09
C LYS A 111 -1.10 14.98 -29.45
N GLU A 112 -1.12 15.42 -30.70
CA GLU A 112 -2.27 16.13 -31.22
C GLU A 112 -3.49 15.21 -31.09
N LYS A 113 -4.42 15.59 -30.19
CA LYS A 113 -5.70 14.90 -30.07
C LYS A 113 -6.51 15.21 -31.32
N GLY A 114 -6.60 14.21 -32.20
CA GLY A 114 -7.62 14.15 -33.24
C GLY A 114 -7.14 14.60 -34.61
N LYS A 115 -6.52 13.68 -35.34
CA LYS A 115 -6.90 13.28 -36.71
C LYS A 115 -6.08 12.06 -37.12
N SER A 116 -6.75 11.15 -37.82
CA SER A 116 -6.31 9.81 -38.16
C SER A 116 -4.93 9.74 -38.82
N GLN A 117 -4.23 8.64 -38.50
CA GLN A 117 -3.18 7.97 -39.29
C GLN A 117 -2.56 8.81 -40.41
N LYS A 118 -1.46 9.50 -40.12
CA LYS A 118 -0.42 9.78 -41.11
C LYS A 118 0.95 9.55 -40.47
N GLU A 119 1.75 8.75 -41.18
CA GLU A 119 3.22 8.69 -41.22
C GLU A 119 4.01 9.08 -39.93
N PRO A 120 4.87 8.19 -39.38
CA PRO A 120 5.65 8.44 -38.15
C PRO A 120 6.63 9.63 -38.18
N SER A 121 6.72 10.35 -39.30
CA SER A 121 7.79 11.30 -39.62
C SER A 121 7.48 12.76 -39.27
N GLN A 122 6.32 13.09 -38.68
CA GLN A 122 5.95 14.47 -38.31
C GLN A 122 5.53 14.66 -36.84
N LEU A 123 6.04 13.85 -35.91
CA LEU A 123 6.02 14.25 -34.50
C LEU A 123 7.04 15.37 -34.31
N LEU A 124 6.58 16.61 -34.16
CA LEU A 124 7.41 17.71 -33.65
C LEU A 124 7.97 17.30 -32.29
N SER A 125 9.19 16.75 -32.29
CA SER A 125 9.91 16.43 -31.07
C SER A 125 10.32 17.74 -30.44
N LEU A 126 9.70 18.09 -29.30
CA LEU A 126 10.25 19.12 -28.46
C LEU A 126 11.70 18.74 -28.11
N PRO A 127 12.63 19.70 -28.03
CA PRO A 127 13.99 19.41 -27.65
C PRO A 127 14.00 18.69 -26.29
N PRO A 128 14.86 17.67 -26.13
CA PRO A 128 14.94 16.91 -24.91
C PRO A 128 15.16 17.84 -23.72
N THR A 129 14.29 17.73 -22.70
CA THR A 129 14.43 18.50 -21.46
C THR A 129 15.09 17.60 -20.41
N GLU A 130 16.13 18.09 -19.76
CA GLU A 130 16.71 17.42 -18.60
C GLU A 130 15.90 17.78 -17.34
N ILE A 131 15.38 16.76 -16.66
CA ILE A 131 14.69 16.93 -15.38
C ILE A 131 15.41 16.14 -14.29
N GLY A 132 15.55 16.75 -13.11
CA GLY A 132 16.00 16.05 -11.91
C GLY A 132 14.88 15.15 -11.39
N VAL A 133 15.10 13.83 -11.40
CA VAL A 133 14.16 12.86 -10.83
C VAL A 133 14.76 12.31 -9.53
N PRO A 134 14.00 12.28 -8.42
CA PRO A 134 14.50 11.73 -7.17
C PRO A 134 15.00 10.29 -7.35
N ARG A 135 16.14 9.98 -6.72
CA ARG A 135 16.73 8.63 -6.73
C ARG A 135 15.95 7.65 -5.87
N SER A 136 15.36 8.12 -4.79
CA SER A 136 14.51 7.34 -3.90
C SER A 136 13.40 8.21 -3.34
N ILE A 137 12.20 7.64 -3.27
CA ILE A 137 10.99 8.27 -2.73
C ILE A 137 10.53 7.41 -1.57
N PHE A 138 10.32 8.05 -0.43
CA PHE A 138 9.59 7.47 0.68
C PHE A 138 8.12 7.85 0.53
N THR A 139 7.25 6.85 0.50
CA THR A 139 5.80 7.03 0.39
C THR A 139 5.16 6.52 1.67
N MET A 140 4.29 7.32 2.27
CA MET A 140 3.53 6.91 3.44
C MET A 140 2.06 7.31 3.31
N GLN A 141 1.21 6.63 4.05
CA GLN A 141 -0.17 7.03 4.26
C GLN A 141 -0.36 7.37 5.72
N LYS A 142 -0.91 8.55 6.02
CA LYS A 142 -1.28 8.91 7.39
C LYS A 142 -2.34 7.95 7.91
N ILE A 143 -2.12 7.40 9.10
CA ILE A 143 -3.09 6.49 9.74
C ILE A 143 -4.44 7.15 9.95
N SER A 144 -4.48 8.46 10.20
CA SER A 144 -5.72 9.24 10.33
C SER A 144 -6.50 9.31 9.02
N SER A 145 -5.86 9.64 7.90
CA SER A 145 -6.49 9.65 6.58
C SER A 145 -6.99 8.26 6.21
N TRP A 146 -6.21 7.22 6.49
CA TRP A 146 -6.61 5.83 6.29
C TRP A 146 -7.82 5.45 7.15
N LEU A 147 -7.82 5.76 8.45
CA LEU A 147 -8.93 5.46 9.37
C LEU A 147 -10.22 6.17 8.94
N GLN A 148 -10.13 7.44 8.52
CA GLN A 148 -11.29 8.16 8.01
C GLN A 148 -11.88 7.48 6.77
N TRP A 149 -11.04 7.09 5.82
CA TRP A 149 -11.47 6.34 4.64
C TRP A 149 -12.07 4.97 5.02
N PHE A 150 -11.42 4.24 5.92
CA PHE A 150 -11.83 2.92 6.38
C PHE A 150 -13.23 2.97 7.03
N LEU A 151 -13.45 3.90 7.96
CA LEU A 151 -14.72 4.07 8.67
C LEU A 151 -15.82 4.70 7.82
N ARG A 152 -15.48 5.39 6.71
CA ARG A 152 -16.48 5.92 5.77
C ARG A 152 -17.12 4.84 4.91
N LYS A 153 -16.56 3.63 4.86
CA LYS A 153 -17.17 2.51 4.13
C LYS A 153 -18.46 2.07 4.84
N PRO A 154 -19.63 2.08 4.15
CA PRO A 154 -20.91 1.74 4.76
C PRO A 154 -20.92 0.36 5.44
N THR A 155 -20.29 -0.63 4.79
CA THR A 155 -20.22 -2.01 5.28
C THR A 155 -19.38 -2.17 6.54
N ILE A 156 -18.37 -1.34 6.76
CA ILE A 156 -17.47 -1.48 7.91
C ILE A 156 -18.21 -1.16 9.20
N LYS A 157 -18.97 -0.06 9.24
CA LYS A 157 -19.73 0.33 10.43
C LYS A 157 -20.81 -0.69 10.78
N SER A 158 -21.57 -1.16 9.79
CA SER A 158 -22.60 -2.18 10.01
C SER A 158 -21.99 -3.48 10.51
N ASN A 159 -20.83 -3.89 9.97
CA ASN A 159 -20.16 -5.12 10.37
C ASN A 159 -19.57 -5.03 11.78
N ILE A 160 -19.05 -3.87 12.18
CA ILE A 160 -18.57 -3.67 13.56
C ILE A 160 -19.72 -3.80 14.56
N ALA A 161 -20.86 -3.18 14.26
CA ALA A 161 -22.04 -3.26 15.12
C ALA A 161 -22.59 -4.69 15.20
N SER A 162 -22.82 -5.33 14.05
CA SER A 162 -23.38 -6.69 14.01
C SER A 162 -22.45 -7.73 14.64
N TRP A 163 -21.13 -7.58 14.48
CA TRP A 163 -20.15 -8.46 15.11
C TRP A 163 -20.15 -8.30 16.63
N SER A 164 -20.19 -7.06 17.13
CA SER A 164 -20.30 -6.82 18.57
C SER A 164 -21.56 -7.43 19.18
N ASP A 165 -22.70 -7.34 18.49
CA ASP A 165 -23.95 -7.93 18.95
C ASP A 165 -23.89 -9.47 18.95
N LYS A 166 -23.31 -10.06 17.91
CA LYS A 166 -23.11 -11.51 17.81
C LYS A 166 -22.26 -12.05 18.97
N LEU A 167 -21.13 -11.38 19.28
CA LEU A 167 -20.25 -11.81 20.36
C LEU A 167 -20.91 -11.76 21.75
N LYS A 168 -21.90 -10.87 21.94
CA LYS A 168 -22.69 -10.77 23.19
C LYS A 168 -23.80 -11.82 23.29
N GLN A 169 -24.33 -12.26 22.15
CA GLN A 169 -25.45 -13.22 22.11
C GLN A 169 -24.99 -14.67 22.24
N GLU A 170 -23.78 -15.00 21.75
CA GLU A 170 -23.23 -16.35 21.86
C GLU A 170 -22.89 -16.69 23.32
N SER A 171 -23.47 -17.78 23.83
CA SER A 171 -23.37 -18.20 25.23
C SER A 171 -21.94 -18.50 25.66
N ASN A 172 -21.58 -18.09 26.88
CA ASN A 172 -20.26 -18.21 27.52
C ASN A 172 -19.63 -19.62 27.61
N SER A 173 -20.29 -20.69 27.13
CA SER A 173 -19.74 -22.05 27.21
C SER A 173 -18.68 -22.35 26.14
N GLN A 174 -18.70 -21.65 24.99
CA GLN A 174 -17.75 -21.88 23.91
C GLN A 174 -17.24 -20.55 23.35
N ILE A 175 -15.91 -20.37 23.37
CA ILE A 175 -15.23 -19.19 22.86
C ILE A 175 -15.00 -19.38 21.35
N HIS A 176 -15.58 -18.50 20.54
CA HIS A 176 -15.43 -18.51 19.07
C HIS A 176 -14.49 -17.40 18.58
N ASP A 177 -14.28 -16.37 19.39
CA ASP A 177 -13.37 -15.26 19.09
C ASP A 177 -12.54 -14.86 20.32
N ILE A 178 -11.35 -14.29 20.08
CA ILE A 178 -10.46 -13.82 21.14
C ILE A 178 -11.14 -12.79 22.06
N GLN A 179 -12.09 -12.00 21.53
CA GLN A 179 -12.83 -10.99 22.28
C GLN A 179 -13.73 -11.54 23.38
N GLN A 180 -14.13 -12.82 23.28
CA GLN A 180 -14.94 -13.49 24.30
C GLN A 180 -14.08 -14.05 25.44
N SER A 181 -12.76 -14.09 25.29
CA SER A 181 -11.88 -14.62 26.32
C SER A 181 -11.80 -13.70 27.54
N ALA A 182 -11.72 -14.27 28.75
CA ALA A 182 -11.56 -13.50 29.98
C ALA A 182 -10.32 -12.60 29.94
N ALA A 183 -9.20 -13.12 29.43
CA ALA A 183 -7.96 -12.36 29.27
C ALA A 183 -8.13 -11.11 28.39
N TRP A 184 -8.96 -11.19 27.34
CA TRP A 184 -9.25 -10.03 26.51
C TRP A 184 -10.05 -8.97 27.27
N GLN A 185 -11.07 -9.38 28.02
CA GLN A 185 -11.90 -8.48 28.82
C GLN A 185 -11.07 -7.78 29.89
N ASP A 186 -10.11 -8.48 30.50
CA ASP A 186 -9.18 -7.93 31.50
C ASP A 186 -8.19 -6.90 30.91
N ILE A 187 -7.74 -7.10 29.67
CA ILE A 187 -6.74 -6.23 29.01
C ILE A 187 -7.36 -4.93 28.49
N MET A 188 -8.53 -5.01 27.87
CA MET A 188 -9.09 -3.92 27.06
C MET A 188 -10.01 -2.99 27.83
N TRP A 189 -10.50 -3.41 29.01
CA TRP A 189 -11.57 -2.70 29.68
C TRP A 189 -11.41 -2.69 31.19
N PRO A 190 -10.54 -1.83 31.76
CA PRO A 190 -10.86 -1.32 33.07
C PRO A 190 -12.26 -0.68 32.94
N PRO A 191 -13.23 -1.06 33.78
CA PRO A 191 -14.55 -0.46 33.72
C PRO A 191 -14.34 1.05 33.78
N SER A 192 -14.80 1.75 32.75
CA SER A 192 -14.70 3.20 32.67
C SER A 192 -15.23 3.79 33.96
N SER A 193 -14.32 4.20 34.84
CA SER A 193 -14.62 5.02 36.00
C SER A 193 -14.89 6.43 35.52
N THR A 194 -15.97 6.58 34.75
CA THR A 194 -16.58 7.88 34.48
C THR A 194 -18.07 7.66 34.60
N THR A 195 -18.57 7.78 35.84
CA THR A 195 -19.44 8.90 36.19
C THR A 195 -20.50 9.12 35.12
N GLU A 196 -21.65 8.50 35.37
CA GLU A 196 -22.95 9.12 35.17
C GLU A 196 -22.80 10.64 35.38
N ASN A 197 -22.99 11.39 34.29
CA ASN A 197 -23.24 12.84 34.18
C ASN A 197 -22.44 13.46 33.03
N SER A 198 -22.88 13.22 31.79
CA SER A 198 -23.03 14.33 30.82
C SER A 198 -23.82 13.88 29.59
N ASP A 199 -24.78 14.72 29.24
CA ASP A 199 -25.73 14.57 28.15
C ASP A 199 -25.07 14.42 26.77
N SER A 200 -25.74 13.63 25.91
CA SER A 200 -25.78 13.74 24.44
C SER A 200 -24.62 13.26 23.55
N LYS A 201 -23.56 12.61 24.05
CA LYS A 201 -22.56 11.99 23.16
C LYS A 201 -22.68 10.46 23.13
N PRO A 202 -22.78 9.85 21.93
CA PRO A 202 -22.65 8.40 21.84
C PRO A 202 -21.28 7.99 22.40
N PRO A 203 -21.18 6.82 23.05
CA PRO A 203 -19.92 6.35 23.58
C PRO A 203 -18.86 6.29 22.46
N PRO A 204 -17.58 6.58 22.77
CA PRO A 204 -16.53 6.55 21.78
C PRO A 204 -16.41 5.14 21.18
N LEU A 205 -16.24 5.07 19.85
CA LEU A 205 -15.96 3.81 19.17
C LEU A 205 -14.52 3.38 19.45
N ASN A 206 -14.35 2.31 20.22
CA ASN A 206 -13.04 1.75 20.54
C ASN A 206 -12.63 0.72 19.48
N LEU A 207 -11.72 1.14 18.60
CA LEU A 207 -11.16 0.26 17.57
C LEU A 207 -9.92 -0.46 18.10
N VAL A 208 -9.89 -1.76 17.85
CA VAL A 208 -8.82 -2.65 18.21
C VAL A 208 -8.21 -3.22 16.95
N PHE A 209 -6.87 -3.17 16.87
CA PHE A 209 -6.13 -3.71 15.75
C PHE A 209 -5.06 -4.68 16.22
N SER A 210 -4.94 -5.81 15.51
CA SER A 210 -3.75 -6.65 15.58
C SER A 210 -2.73 -6.15 14.55
N LEU A 211 -1.49 -5.97 14.99
CA LEU A 211 -0.36 -5.64 14.13
C LEU A 211 0.50 -6.87 13.91
N PHE A 212 0.54 -7.35 12.68
CA PHE A 212 1.47 -8.38 12.25
C PHE A 212 2.64 -7.74 11.52
N SER A 213 3.85 -8.23 11.78
CA SER A 213 5.03 -7.82 11.04
C SER A 213 5.91 -8.99 10.70
N ASP A 214 6.32 -9.05 9.44
CA ASP A 214 7.26 -10.03 8.92
C ASP A 214 8.30 -9.34 8.04
N TRP A 215 9.55 -9.75 8.18
CA TRP A 215 10.67 -9.28 7.37
C TRP A 215 11.42 -10.51 6.88
N PHE A 216 11.57 -10.60 5.56
CA PHE A 216 12.32 -11.68 4.94
C PHE A 216 13.38 -11.10 4.01
N ASN A 217 14.46 -11.84 3.84
CA ASN A 217 15.40 -11.56 2.76
C ASN A 217 14.84 -12.20 1.50
N PRO A 218 14.32 -11.41 0.55
CA PRO A 218 13.63 -12.00 -0.59
C PRO A 218 14.63 -12.74 -1.51
N CYS A 219 15.94 -12.49 -1.39
CA CYS A 219 17.01 -13.22 -2.10
C CYS A 219 17.45 -14.52 -1.42
N GLY A 220 16.96 -14.79 -0.21
CA GLY A 220 17.49 -15.86 0.65
C GLY A 220 18.99 -15.71 0.94
N ASN A 221 19.57 -16.71 1.62
CA ASN A 221 20.99 -16.70 1.98
C ASN A 221 21.94 -17.20 0.86
N LYS A 222 21.41 -17.49 -0.34
CA LYS A 222 22.17 -18.20 -1.39
C LYS A 222 23.00 -17.29 -2.31
N ASN A 223 22.66 -16.01 -2.41
CA ASN A 223 23.42 -15.06 -3.23
C ASN A 223 24.44 -14.32 -2.36
N LYS A 224 25.67 -14.82 -2.36
CA LYS A 224 26.86 -14.25 -1.69
C LYS A 224 26.90 -12.72 -1.88
N GLY A 225 26.57 -11.97 -0.81
CA GLY A 225 26.88 -10.55 -0.65
C GLY A 225 25.76 -9.52 -0.87
N LYS A 226 24.58 -9.90 -1.40
CA LYS A 226 23.45 -8.95 -1.54
C LYS A 226 22.36 -9.25 -0.51
N ILE A 227 22.33 -8.47 0.56
CA ILE A 227 21.23 -8.48 1.53
C ILE A 227 20.18 -7.48 1.03
N GLN A 228 19.03 -7.98 0.61
CA GLN A 228 17.82 -7.17 0.44
C GLN A 228 16.87 -7.53 1.57
N LEU A 229 16.14 -6.54 2.10
CA LEU A 229 15.12 -6.75 3.11
C LEU A 229 13.80 -6.28 2.53
N MET A 230 12.81 -7.16 2.57
CA MET A 230 11.42 -6.82 2.29
C MET A 230 10.61 -7.21 3.51
N GLY A 231 9.70 -6.33 3.91
CA GLY A 231 8.81 -6.61 5.02
C GLY A 231 7.37 -6.26 4.68
N ILE A 232 6.47 -6.90 5.42
CA ILE A 232 5.03 -6.64 5.39
C ILE A 232 4.63 -6.30 6.81
N LEU A 233 4.00 -5.14 6.96
CA LEU A 233 3.23 -4.77 8.14
C LEU A 233 1.75 -4.90 7.78
N SER A 234 1.00 -5.72 8.51
CA SER A 234 -0.45 -5.88 8.33
C SER A 234 -1.19 -5.43 9.57
N LEU A 235 -2.21 -4.59 9.38
CA LEU A 235 -3.07 -4.10 10.44
C LEU A 235 -4.48 -4.70 10.26
N ASN A 236 -4.88 -5.58 11.16
CA ASN A 236 -6.17 -6.27 11.10
C ASN A 236 -7.12 -5.69 12.15
N CYS A 237 -8.25 -5.14 11.73
CA CYS A 237 -9.27 -4.62 12.65
C CYS A 237 -10.02 -5.78 13.30
N LEU A 238 -9.82 -5.98 14.60
CA LEU A 238 -10.44 -7.10 15.32
C LEU A 238 -11.92 -6.86 15.59
N ASN A 239 -12.41 -5.61 15.53
CA ASN A 239 -13.84 -5.31 15.63
C ASN A 239 -14.67 -5.80 14.43
N LEU A 240 -14.03 -6.30 13.37
CA LEU A 240 -14.71 -6.91 12.23
C LEU A 240 -14.80 -8.43 12.42
N PRO A 241 -15.82 -9.08 11.84
CA PRO A 241 -15.88 -10.52 11.82
C PRO A 241 -14.65 -11.10 11.09
N PRO A 242 -14.15 -12.27 11.49
CA PRO A 242 -13.11 -12.97 10.74
C PRO A 242 -13.59 -13.22 9.30
N ALA A 243 -12.68 -13.10 8.33
CA ALA A 243 -12.98 -13.46 6.96
C ALA A 243 -13.31 -14.96 6.90
N GLN A 244 -14.48 -15.30 6.35
CA GLN A 244 -14.91 -16.68 6.08
C GLN A 244 -14.19 -17.24 4.85
#